data_AF-A0AAW8KXJ6-F1
#
_entry.id   AF-A0AAW8KXJ6-F1
#
_cell.length_a   1.000
_cell.length_b   1.000
_cell.length_c   1.000
_cell.angle_alpha   90.00
_cell.angle_beta   90.00
_cell.angle_gamma   90.00
#
_symmetry.space_group_name_H-M   'P 1'
#
loop_
_entity.id
_entity.type
_entity.pdbx_description
1 polymer ?
#
loop_
_entity_poly.entity_id
_entity_poly.type
_entity_poly.pdbx_seq_one_letter_code
_entity_poly.pdbx_strand_id
1 'polypeptide(L)'
;LAAGWLADKNLNKTIVGVLISSAIAFVVASFLMSNIYTAIASLFLIGLTLMGLGGALQTRLMDVAGDAQTLAASLNHSAFNMANALGAFLGGWVLSHQMGWIAPIWVGFVLSLGGLIILLIAFA
;
A
#
# COMPACT_ATOMS: atom_id res chain seq x y z
N LEU A 1 -0.60 -13.46 6.68
CA LEU A 1 -0.32 -14.21 7.93
C LEU A 1 0.51 -13.38 8.91
N ALA A 2 1.75 -12.99 8.56
CA ALA A 2 2.58 -12.15 9.44
C ALA A 2 1.95 -10.79 9.80
N ALA A 3 1.46 -10.04 8.81
CA ALA A 3 0.77 -8.77 9.06
C ALA A 3 -0.50 -8.94 9.92
N GLY A 4 -1.26 -10.04 9.74
CA GLY A 4 -2.43 -10.33 10.58
C GLY A 4 -2.04 -10.59 12.03
N TRP A 5 -1.03 -11.43 12.26
CA TRP A 5 -0.51 -11.70 13.61
C TRP A 5 0.05 -10.44 14.29
N LEU A 6 0.71 -9.55 13.54
CA LEU A 6 1.16 -8.25 14.06
C LEU A 6 -0.01 -7.32 14.37
N ALA A 7 -1.05 -7.32 13.51
CA ALA A 7 -2.25 -6.52 13.69
C ALA A 7 -3.00 -6.91 14.97
N ASP A 8 -3.06 -8.20 15.29
CA ASP A 8 -3.65 -8.71 16.54
C ASP A 8 -2.94 -8.16 17.79
N LYS A 9 -1.62 -7.89 17.70
CA LYS A 9 -0.86 -7.29 18.80
C LYS A 9 -1.05 -5.77 18.88
N ASN A 10 -0.91 -5.09 17.74
CA ASN A 10 -1.11 -3.65 17.66
C ASN A 10 -1.45 -3.25 16.23
N LEU A 11 -2.74 -3.00 15.99
CA LEU A 11 -3.27 -2.68 14.68
C LEU A 11 -2.64 -1.42 14.07
N ASN A 12 -2.63 -0.30 14.80
CA ASN A 12 -2.13 0.97 14.30
C ASN A 12 -0.63 0.91 13.96
N LYS A 13 0.19 0.31 14.84
CA LYS A 13 1.62 0.12 14.57
C LYS A 13 1.86 -0.78 13.37
N THR A 14 1.00 -1.77 13.15
CA THR A 14 1.12 -2.68 12.01
C THR A 14 0.83 -1.96 10.70
N ILE A 15 -0.22 -1.13 10.63
CA ILE A 15 -0.53 -0.35 9.42
C ILE A 15 0.62 0.61 9.10
N VAL A 16 1.16 1.31 10.11
CA VAL A 16 2.34 2.18 9.96
C VAL A 16 3.55 1.39 9.46
N GLY A 17 3.85 0.24 10.08
CA GLY A 17 4.96 -0.62 9.70
C GLY A 17 4.84 -1.16 8.27
N VAL A 18 3.64 -1.53 7.83
CA VAL A 18 3.36 -1.95 6.46
C VAL A 18 3.61 -0.81 5.47
N LEU A 19 3.12 0.41 5.75
CA LEU A 19 3.34 1.55 4.86
C LEU A 19 4.84 1.93 4.77
N ILE A 20 5.55 1.95 5.89
CA ILE A 20 7.01 2.20 5.92
C ILE A 20 7.76 1.10 5.15
N SER A 21 7.48 -0.17 5.45
CA SER A 21 8.16 -1.28 4.78
C SER A 21 7.86 -1.32 3.28
N SER A 22 6.65 -0.97 2.85
CA SER A 22 6.32 -0.85 1.43
C SER A 22 7.09 0.27 0.74
N ALA A 23 7.23 1.44 1.37
CA ALA A 23 8.03 2.54 0.83
C ALA A 23 9.50 2.11 0.66
N ILE A 24 10.06 1.44 1.66
CA ILE A 24 11.42 0.87 1.58
C ILE A 24 11.50 -0.17 0.46
N ALA A 25 10.51 -1.06 0.34
CA ALA A 25 10.48 -2.07 -0.71
C ALA A 25 10.46 -1.46 -2.12
N PHE A 26 9.70 -0.38 -2.35
CA PHE A 26 9.73 0.34 -3.62
C PHE A 26 11.11 0.96 -3.90
N VAL A 27 11.76 1.56 -2.91
CA VAL A 27 13.12 2.10 -3.07
C VAL A 27 14.11 0.97 -3.42
N VAL A 28 14.08 -0.13 -2.69
CA VAL A 28 14.94 -1.30 -2.95
C VAL A 28 14.67 -1.86 -4.35
N ALA A 29 13.38 -1.98 -4.74
CA ALA A 29 12.99 -2.49 -6.04
C ALA A 29 13.54 -1.64 -7.19
N SER A 30 13.64 -0.32 -7.02
CA SER A 30 14.20 0.56 -8.06
C SER A 30 15.63 0.18 -8.48
N PHE A 31 16.43 -0.39 -7.57
CA PHE A 31 17.79 -0.87 -7.84
C PHE A 31 17.85 -2.31 -8.39
N LEU A 32 16.78 -3.09 -8.21
CA LEU A 32 16.71 -4.51 -8.61
C LEU A 32 16.14 -4.72 -10.02
N MET A 33 15.89 -3.65 -10.75
CA MET A 33 15.24 -3.66 -12.03
C MET A 33 16.17 -3.99 -13.22
N SER A 34 17.45 -4.30 -13.00
CA SER A 34 18.40 -4.54 -14.10
C SER A 34 18.27 -5.90 -14.81
N ASN A 35 17.73 -6.93 -14.14
CA ASN A 35 17.60 -8.29 -14.67
C ASN A 35 16.22 -8.86 -14.34
N ILE A 36 15.67 -9.73 -15.21
CA ILE A 36 14.37 -10.38 -15.00
C ILE A 36 14.24 -11.10 -13.65
N TYR A 37 15.29 -11.80 -13.19
CA TYR A 37 15.24 -12.52 -11.92
C TYR A 37 15.15 -11.57 -10.72
N THR A 38 15.92 -10.48 -10.73
CA THR A 38 15.90 -9.47 -9.66
C THR A 38 14.63 -8.63 -9.73
N ALA A 39 14.10 -8.37 -10.92
CA ALA A 39 12.82 -7.69 -11.12
C ALA A 39 11.67 -8.51 -10.53
N ILE A 40 11.58 -9.81 -10.83
CA ILE A 40 10.58 -10.71 -10.25
C ILE A 40 10.68 -10.72 -8.73
N ALA A 41 11.89 -10.88 -8.18
CA ALA A 41 12.12 -10.85 -6.74
C ALA A 41 11.67 -9.51 -6.10
N SER A 42 11.92 -8.39 -6.78
CA SER A 42 11.53 -7.07 -6.30
C SER A 42 10.01 -6.85 -6.29
N LEU A 43 9.30 -7.31 -7.32
CA LEU A 43 7.83 -7.24 -7.39
C LEU A 43 7.20 -8.12 -6.33
N PHE A 44 7.78 -9.30 -6.09
CA PHE A 44 7.38 -10.17 -4.99
C PHE A 44 7.58 -9.49 -3.63
N LEU A 45 8.73 -8.84 -3.41
CA LEU A 45 9.01 -8.11 -2.17
C LEU A 45 8.01 -6.99 -1.92
N ILE A 46 7.69 -6.19 -2.95
CA ILE A 46 6.65 -5.14 -2.85
C ILE A 46 5.32 -5.77 -2.43
N GLY A 47 4.87 -6.81 -3.15
CA GLY A 47 3.62 -7.51 -2.84
C GLY A 47 3.59 -8.08 -1.42
N LEU A 48 4.71 -8.66 -0.96
CA LEU A 48 4.86 -9.21 0.38
C LEU A 48 4.65 -8.16 1.47
N THR A 49 5.20 -6.95 1.29
CA THR A 49 5.07 -5.88 2.29
C THR A 49 3.65 -5.35 2.40
N LEU A 50 2.94 -5.21 1.27
CA LEU A 50 1.57 -4.69 1.23
C LEU A 50 0.53 -5.74 1.63
N MET A 51 0.93 -7.01 1.72
CA MET A 51 0.04 -8.11 2.04
C MET A 51 -0.57 -7.95 3.44
N GLY A 52 -1.90 -7.81 3.48
CA GLY A 52 -2.65 -7.68 4.73
C GLY A 52 -3.01 -6.24 5.11
N LEU A 53 -2.52 -5.23 4.38
CA LEU A 53 -2.91 -3.82 4.62
C LEU A 53 -4.44 -3.63 4.54
N GLY A 54 -5.07 -4.20 3.52
CA GLY A 54 -6.52 -4.07 3.32
C GLY A 54 -7.34 -4.65 4.47
N GLY A 55 -6.92 -5.80 5.02
CA GLY A 55 -7.57 -6.40 6.18
C GLY A 55 -7.35 -5.58 7.47
N ALA A 56 -6.13 -5.11 7.71
CA ALA A 56 -5.82 -4.27 8.87
C ALA A 56 -6.60 -2.94 8.83
N LEU A 57 -6.68 -2.28 7.67
CA LEU A 57 -7.49 -1.07 7.49
C LEU A 57 -8.98 -1.36 7.68
N GLN A 58 -9.47 -2.50 7.16
CA GLN A 58 -10.86 -2.90 7.37
C GLN A 58 -11.17 -3.08 8.85
N THR A 59 -10.36 -3.84 9.59
CA THR A 59 -10.53 -4.01 11.04
C THR A 59 -10.52 -2.66 11.74
N ARG A 60 -9.58 -1.77 11.39
CA ARG A 60 -9.48 -0.46 12.04
C ARG A 60 -10.72 0.39 11.80
N LEU A 61 -11.24 0.38 10.57
CA LEU A 61 -12.47 1.09 10.24
C LEU A 61 -13.66 0.50 11.00
N MET A 62 -13.74 -0.82 11.16
CA MET A 62 -14.82 -1.47 11.92
C MET A 62 -14.80 -1.09 13.40
N ASP A 63 -13.61 -0.98 13.99
CA ASP A 63 -13.43 -0.58 15.39
C ASP A 63 -13.90 0.85 15.66
N VAL A 64 -13.80 1.74 14.66
CA VAL A 64 -14.14 3.17 14.80
C VAL A 64 -15.56 3.49 14.33
N ALA A 65 -16.15 2.66 13.46
CA ALA A 65 -17.43 2.93 12.84
C ALA A 65 -18.67 2.76 13.75
N GLY A 66 -18.52 2.16 14.95
CA GLY A 66 -19.65 1.94 15.86
C GLY A 66 -20.77 1.14 15.21
N ASP A 67 -21.99 1.66 15.17
CA ASP A 67 -23.13 0.99 14.53
C ASP A 67 -23.09 1.02 12.98
N ALA A 68 -22.19 1.82 12.38
CA ALA A 68 -22.10 2.01 10.93
C ALA A 68 -21.09 1.06 10.24
N GLN A 69 -20.82 -0.12 10.80
CA GLN A 69 -19.82 -1.06 10.27
C GLN A 69 -20.05 -1.46 8.81
N THR A 70 -21.30 -1.69 8.41
CA THR A 70 -21.62 -2.04 7.02
C THR A 70 -21.25 -0.91 6.04
N LEU A 71 -21.47 0.35 6.44
CA LEU A 71 -21.07 1.51 5.65
C LEU A 71 -19.55 1.65 5.60
N ALA A 72 -18.87 1.45 6.73
CA ALA A 72 -17.41 1.49 6.76
C ALA A 72 -16.77 0.37 5.91
N ALA A 73 -17.39 -0.81 5.84
CA ALA A 73 -16.90 -1.93 5.05
C ALA A 73 -17.08 -1.67 3.55
N SER A 74 -18.24 -1.14 3.16
CA SER A 74 -18.49 -0.75 1.76
C SER A 74 -17.56 0.38 1.33
N LEU A 75 -17.32 1.38 2.18
CA LEU A 75 -16.35 2.45 1.94
C LEU A 75 -14.92 1.91 1.77
N ASN A 76 -14.50 0.94 2.58
CA ASN A 76 -13.19 0.31 2.43
C ASN A 76 -13.05 -0.40 1.08
N HIS A 77 -14.07 -1.14 0.64
CA HIS A 77 -14.08 -1.77 -0.68
C HIS A 77 -14.06 -0.72 -1.82
N SER A 78 -14.85 0.34 -1.72
CA SER A 78 -14.83 1.44 -2.69
C SER A 78 -13.48 2.14 -2.75
N ALA A 79 -12.84 2.39 -1.60
CA ALA A 79 -11.50 2.97 -1.53
C ALA A 79 -10.45 2.05 -2.17
N PHE A 80 -10.54 0.73 -1.96
CA PHE A 80 -9.64 -0.23 -2.59
C PHE A 80 -9.80 -0.28 -4.12
N ASN A 81 -11.03 -0.21 -4.62
CA ASN A 81 -11.30 -0.11 -6.06
C ASN A 81 -10.77 1.20 -6.65
N MET A 82 -10.96 2.31 -5.95
CA MET A 82 -10.38 3.61 -6.33
C MET A 82 -8.85 3.54 -6.36
N ALA A 83 -8.22 2.90 -5.37
CA ALA A 83 -6.78 2.72 -5.32
C ALA A 83 -6.26 1.90 -6.52
N ASN A 84 -6.94 0.81 -6.90
CA ASN A 84 -6.59 0.02 -8.09
C ASN A 84 -6.69 0.85 -9.37
N ALA A 85 -7.76 1.63 -9.52
CA ALA A 85 -7.95 2.51 -10.67
C ALA A 85 -6.88 3.62 -10.74
N LEU A 86 -6.61 4.29 -9.61
CA LEU A 86 -5.58 5.32 -9.50
C LEU A 86 -4.18 4.76 -9.75
N GLY A 87 -3.86 3.57 -9.22
CA GLY A 87 -2.57 2.92 -9.44
C GLY A 87 -2.35 2.59 -10.91
N ALA A 88 -3.34 2.00 -11.58
CA ALA A 88 -3.28 1.71 -13.01
C ALA A 88 -3.18 3.00 -13.85
N PHE A 89 -3.98 4.02 -13.52
CA PHE A 89 -3.95 5.31 -14.21
C PHE A 89 -2.59 5.99 -14.08
N LEU A 90 -2.06 6.15 -12.86
CA LEU A 90 -0.78 6.82 -12.62
C LEU A 90 0.39 6.03 -13.20
N GLY A 91 0.37 4.70 -13.09
CA GLY A 91 1.37 3.82 -13.71
C GLY A 91 1.38 3.95 -15.24
N GLY A 92 0.20 3.95 -15.87
CA GLY A 92 0.08 4.19 -17.31
C GLY A 92 0.48 5.61 -17.72
N TRP A 93 0.13 6.62 -16.90
CA TRP A 93 0.42 8.03 -17.14
C TRP A 93 1.93 8.30 -17.18
N VAL A 94 2.71 7.80 -16.22
CA VAL A 94 4.17 8.01 -16.24
C VAL A 94 4.84 7.30 -17.42
N LEU A 95 4.32 6.13 -17.84
CA LEU A 95 4.83 5.40 -18.99
C LEU A 95 4.48 6.11 -20.31
N SER A 96 3.27 6.65 -20.45
CA SER A 96 2.86 7.39 -21.65
C SER A 96 3.63 8.69 -21.84
N HIS A 97 4.15 9.29 -20.76
CA HIS A 97 5.01 10.47 -20.79
C HIS A 97 6.51 10.14 -20.95
N GLN A 98 6.86 8.88 -21.29
CA GLN A 98 8.24 8.45 -21.54
C GLN A 98 9.19 8.68 -20.34
N MET A 99 8.67 8.69 -19.11
CA MET A 99 9.46 8.93 -17.89
C MET A 99 10.37 7.73 -17.50
N GLY A 100 10.41 6.70 -18.33
CA GLY A 100 11.16 5.47 -18.10
C GLY A 100 10.34 4.39 -17.42
N TRP A 101 10.73 3.13 -17.65
CA TRP A 101 9.97 1.97 -17.23
C TRP A 101 10.00 1.71 -15.70
N ILE A 102 10.97 2.31 -15.00
CA ILE A 102 11.08 2.27 -13.53
C ILE A 102 10.13 3.29 -12.86
N ALA A 103 9.61 4.29 -13.61
CA ALA A 103 8.78 5.36 -13.04
C ALA A 103 7.57 4.88 -12.21
N PRO A 104 6.83 3.80 -12.59
CA PRO A 104 5.75 3.27 -11.75
C PRO A 104 6.18 2.83 -10.34
N ILE A 105 7.44 2.41 -10.16
CA ILE A 105 7.99 2.05 -8.84
C ILE A 105 8.07 3.30 -7.96
N TRP A 106 8.51 4.43 -8.52
CA TRP A 106 8.55 5.71 -7.81
C TRP A 106 7.16 6.25 -7.49
N VAL A 107 6.19 6.04 -8.38
CA VAL A 107 4.78 6.35 -8.09
C VAL A 107 4.31 5.55 -6.87
N GLY A 108 4.58 4.24 -6.82
CA GLY A 108 4.27 3.41 -5.67
C GLY A 108 4.90 3.90 -4.37
N PHE A 109 6.19 4.28 -4.41
CA PHE A 109 6.87 4.89 -3.27
C PHE A 109 6.16 6.15 -2.75
N VAL A 110 5.82 7.09 -3.65
CA VAL A 110 5.13 8.33 -3.29
C VAL A 110 3.74 8.05 -2.72
N LEU A 111 2.99 7.11 -3.30
CA LEU A 111 1.67 6.72 -2.80
C LEU A 111 1.76 6.08 -1.41
N SER A 112 2.76 5.22 -1.15
CA SER A 112 3.00 4.65 0.18
C SER A 112 3.29 5.74 1.23
N LEU A 113 4.13 6.73 0.88
CA LEU A 113 4.39 7.87 1.78
C LEU A 113 3.15 8.75 1.97
N GLY A 114 2.39 9.03 0.91
CA GLY A 114 1.14 9.78 0.98
C GLY A 114 0.12 9.11 1.90
N GLY A 115 -0.04 7.79 1.76
CA GLY A 115 -0.89 6.99 2.64
C GLY A 115 -0.42 7.03 4.10
N LEU A 116 0.89 6.99 4.34
CA LEU A 116 1.47 7.11 5.68
C LEU A 116 1.18 8.48 6.30
N ILE A 117 1.35 9.56 5.54
CA ILE A 117 1.06 10.93 6.00
C ILE A 117 -0.42 11.06 6.36
N ILE A 118 -1.32 10.60 5.49
CA ILE A 118 -2.77 10.63 5.74
C ILE A 118 -3.11 9.84 7.02
N LEU A 119 -2.52 8.66 7.20
CA LEU A 119 -2.74 7.84 8.39
C LEU A 119 -2.26 8.54 9.67
N LEU A 120 -1.08 9.16 9.64
CA LEU A 120 -0.54 9.89 10.79
C LEU A 120 -1.39 11.10 11.16
N ILE A 121 -1.92 11.82 10.15
CA ILE A 121 -2.88 12.91 10.37
C ILE A 121 -4.17 12.36 10.98
N ALA A 122 -4.65 11.21 10.53
CA ALA A 122 -5.86 10.58 11.10
C ALA A 122 -5.66 10.06 12.54
N PHE A 123 -4.42 9.90 13.00
CA PHE A 123 -4.11 9.54 14.39
C PHE A 123 -3.89 10.74 15.30
N ALA A 124 -3.72 11.94 14.74
CA ALA A 124 -3.58 13.19 15.49
C ALA A 124 -4.95 13.67 16.01
#